data_AF-A0A2H3B643-F1
#
_entry.id   AF-A0A2H3B643-F1
#
_cell.length_a   1.000
_cell.length_b   1.000
_cell.length_c   1.000
_cell.angle_alpha   90.00
_cell.angle_beta   90.00
_cell.angle_gamma   90.00
#
_symmetry.space_group_name_H-M   'P 1'
#
loop_
_entity.id
_entity.type
_entity.pdbx_description
1 polymer ?
#
loop_
_entity_poly.entity_id
_entity_poly.type
_entity_poly.pdbx_seq_one_letter_code
_entity_poly.pdbx_strand_id
1 'polypeptide(L)'
;MPVSPRKTRSATGALRNRTTPAPAARPAKKGRVVSTSNTKINIPPVQRLHNLLTDALTTAKTLEVTPDNHAALQNVREIAVSLLDILLGERAVRDLKYDLHYVSLTSLSRELATIEEYDPDDQHDEQVPLMERIMEEVVEWLPDIWLAMAEENADMVLIRKCLNLASSAADDLLSCIRGEEFDCTDRLVIINSAKKTVYNQSHYVVDYVAWMWREFLVFSAIRGSPVLASEIIKDDELYEQVFSLFRQDPSGMFSDGYAFWDDHWSQEMKNVASGLYAE
;
A
#
# COMPACT_ATOMS: atom_id res chain seq x y z
N MET A 1 64.63 -62.90 -37.04
CA MET A 1 65.71 -61.91 -36.85
C MET A 1 65.77 -61.49 -35.37
N PRO A 2 66.91 -61.03 -34.83
CA PRO A 2 67.26 -61.29 -33.43
C PRO A 2 67.55 -60.04 -32.56
N VAL A 3 67.83 -60.27 -31.25
CA VAL A 3 68.33 -59.35 -30.19
C VAL A 3 67.43 -58.13 -29.86
N SER A 4 66.99 -57.80 -28.62
CA SER A 4 67.48 -58.02 -27.23
C SER A 4 68.76 -57.24 -26.89
N PRO A 5 69.09 -56.84 -25.63
CA PRO A 5 68.40 -57.00 -24.34
C PRO A 5 67.88 -55.61 -23.83
N ARG A 6 67.85 -55.13 -22.56
CA ARG A 6 68.36 -55.59 -21.23
C ARG A 6 67.51 -55.04 -20.06
N LYS A 7 68.11 -54.45 -19.01
CA LYS A 7 67.54 -53.88 -17.76
C LYS A 7 68.45 -52.72 -17.28
N THR A 8 68.05 -51.83 -16.38
CA THR A 8 68.24 -52.00 -14.91
C THR A 8 67.17 -51.32 -14.02
N ARG A 9 67.27 -51.57 -12.70
CA ARG A 9 66.34 -51.21 -11.60
C ARG A 9 66.92 -50.09 -10.72
N SER A 10 66.03 -49.31 -10.06
CA SER A 10 66.08 -48.81 -8.65
C SER A 10 67.37 -48.09 -8.12
N ALA A 11 67.34 -47.20 -7.13
CA ALA A 11 66.44 -47.12 -5.98
C ALA A 11 66.45 -45.72 -5.26
N THR A 12 65.45 -45.51 -4.39
CA THR A 12 65.46 -44.74 -3.12
C THR A 12 66.20 -43.40 -2.98
N GLY A 13 65.44 -42.35 -2.63
CA GLY A 13 65.91 -41.14 -1.94
C GLY A 13 64.74 -40.49 -1.19
N ALA A 14 64.95 -39.94 0.01
CA ALA A 14 63.86 -39.53 0.92
C ALA A 14 63.90 -38.04 1.34
N LEU A 15 62.74 -37.58 1.82
CA LEU A 15 62.46 -36.32 2.53
C LEU A 15 63.65 -35.52 3.10
N ARG A 16 63.71 -34.22 2.81
CA ARG A 16 63.75 -33.19 3.87
C ARG A 16 63.44 -31.76 3.41
N ASN A 17 62.87 -30.99 4.33
CA ASN A 17 62.52 -29.58 4.18
C ASN A 17 63.78 -28.69 4.14
N ARG A 18 63.74 -27.57 3.39
CA ARG A 18 64.32 -26.29 3.88
C ARG A 18 63.77 -25.03 3.19
N THR A 19 63.11 -24.24 4.03
CA THR A 19 63.07 -22.77 4.14
C THR A 19 63.65 -21.89 3.03
N THR A 20 62.87 -20.88 2.64
CA THR A 20 63.25 -19.69 1.87
C THR A 20 64.38 -18.87 2.51
N PRO A 21 65.05 -18.02 1.72
CA PRO A 21 64.96 -16.58 1.96
C PRO A 21 64.60 -15.78 0.69
N ALA A 22 64.16 -14.53 0.88
CA ALA A 22 63.68 -13.67 -0.21
C ALA A 22 64.71 -12.61 -0.65
N PRO A 23 64.68 -12.15 -1.92
CA PRO A 23 65.13 -10.81 -2.31
C PRO A 23 64.05 -9.76 -2.00
N ALA A 24 64.45 -8.52 -1.70
CA ALA A 24 63.54 -7.51 -1.16
C ALA A 24 63.21 -6.35 -2.12
N ALA A 25 62.06 -5.72 -1.83
CA ALA A 25 61.68 -4.33 -2.12
C ALA A 25 61.53 -3.84 -3.57
N ARG A 26 60.32 -3.35 -3.88
CA ARG A 26 60.06 -1.93 -4.20
C ARG A 26 58.62 -1.54 -3.84
N PRO A 27 58.34 -0.28 -3.46
CA PRO A 27 57.04 0.11 -2.91
C PRO A 27 56.00 0.34 -4.02
N ALA A 28 54.83 -0.30 -3.89
CA ALA A 28 53.65 0.11 -4.63
C ALA A 28 53.19 1.50 -4.15
N LYS A 29 52.75 2.36 -5.07
CA LYS A 29 52.33 3.74 -4.78
C LYS A 29 51.16 3.74 -3.79
N LYS A 30 51.17 4.67 -2.82
CA LYS A 30 49.96 4.99 -2.03
C LYS A 30 48.85 5.39 -3.01
N GLY A 31 47.81 4.58 -3.09
CA GLY A 31 46.56 4.97 -3.75
C GLY A 31 46.03 6.24 -3.11
N ARG A 32 45.66 7.22 -3.94
CA ARG A 32 45.07 8.49 -3.48
C ARG A 32 43.73 8.17 -2.82
N VAL A 33 43.62 8.37 -1.51
CA VAL A 33 42.33 8.34 -0.82
C VAL A 33 41.50 9.48 -1.41
N VAL A 34 40.52 9.13 -2.24
CA VAL A 34 39.51 10.08 -2.72
C VAL A 34 38.57 10.32 -1.56
N SER A 35 38.68 11.50 -0.95
CA SER A 35 37.76 11.94 0.09
C SER A 35 36.39 12.19 -0.53
N THR A 36 35.51 11.19 -0.49
CA THR A 36 34.08 11.39 -0.77
C THR A 36 33.52 12.33 0.29
N SER A 37 33.04 13.50 -0.14
CA SER A 37 32.47 14.52 0.73
C SER A 37 31.25 13.99 1.47
N ASN A 38 31.30 14.03 2.81
CA ASN A 38 30.20 13.59 3.69
C ASN A 38 29.05 14.62 3.72
N THR A 39 28.40 14.84 2.57
CA THR A 39 27.14 15.56 2.49
C THR A 39 26.03 14.59 2.87
N LYS A 40 25.59 14.61 4.14
CA LYS A 40 24.42 13.85 4.60
C LYS A 40 23.13 14.42 3.99
N ILE A 41 22.85 14.07 2.75
CA ILE A 41 21.51 14.23 2.16
C ILE A 41 20.63 13.15 2.82
N ASN A 42 19.55 13.55 3.48
CA ASN A 42 18.57 12.63 4.07
C ASN A 42 17.68 12.01 2.98
N ILE A 43 18.28 11.24 2.08
CA ILE A 43 17.54 10.44 1.09
C ILE A 43 16.92 9.24 1.82
N PRO A 44 15.60 8.99 1.70
CA PRO A 44 14.96 7.81 2.28
C PRO A 44 15.66 6.51 1.85
N PRO A 45 15.74 5.46 2.70
CA PRO A 45 16.49 4.24 2.37
C PRO A 45 16.09 3.59 1.04
N VAL A 46 14.80 3.59 0.70
CA VAL A 46 14.26 3.08 -0.57
C VAL A 46 14.77 3.89 -1.76
N GLN A 47 14.65 5.22 -1.72
CA GLN A 47 15.11 6.08 -2.82
C GLN A 47 16.64 6.11 -2.94
N ARG A 48 17.37 5.89 -1.84
CA ARG A 48 18.81 5.68 -1.86
C ARG A 48 19.18 4.35 -2.52
N LEU A 49 18.43 3.29 -2.25
CA LEU A 49 18.60 1.98 -2.92
C LEU A 49 18.29 2.08 -4.41
N HIS A 50 17.18 2.72 -4.79
CA HIS A 50 16.82 3.03 -6.17
C HIS A 50 17.97 3.70 -6.91
N ASN A 51 18.48 4.84 -6.39
CA ASN A 51 19.55 5.58 -7.04
C ASN A 51 20.86 4.78 -7.16
N LEU A 52 21.22 4.00 -6.13
CA LEU A 52 22.40 3.12 -6.18
C LEU A 52 22.26 2.00 -7.22
N LEU A 53 21.04 1.49 -7.43
CA LEU A 53 20.76 0.53 -8.51
C LEU A 53 20.83 1.24 -9.87
N THR A 54 20.16 2.39 -10.05
CA THR A 54 20.21 3.17 -11.30
C THR A 54 21.64 3.49 -11.74
N ASP A 55 22.49 3.95 -10.81
CA ASP A 55 23.91 4.24 -11.07
C ASP A 55 24.70 2.97 -11.44
N ALA A 56 24.48 1.86 -10.73
CA ALA A 56 25.15 0.59 -11.00
C ALA A 56 24.76 0.01 -12.37
N LEU A 57 23.48 0.03 -12.73
CA LEU A 57 22.98 -0.44 -14.02
C LEU A 57 23.42 0.47 -15.17
N THR A 58 23.45 1.80 -14.96
CA THR A 58 24.00 2.76 -15.93
C THR A 58 25.50 2.52 -16.15
N THR A 59 26.26 2.29 -15.07
CA THR A 59 27.68 1.95 -15.16
C THR A 59 27.89 0.64 -15.93
N ALA A 60 27.12 -0.42 -15.64
CA ALA A 60 27.19 -1.70 -16.35
C ALA A 60 26.86 -1.56 -17.85
N LYS A 61 25.96 -0.64 -18.23
CA LYS A 61 25.64 -0.32 -19.63
C LYS A 61 26.83 0.27 -20.38
N THR A 62 27.71 1.02 -19.70
CA THR A 62 28.88 1.70 -20.30
C THR A 62 30.15 0.85 -20.42
N LEU A 63 30.17 -0.37 -19.87
CA LEU A 63 31.35 -1.25 -19.97
C LEU A 63 31.57 -1.76 -21.40
N GLU A 64 32.80 -1.68 -21.88
CA GLU A 64 33.21 -2.23 -23.18
C GLU A 64 33.14 -3.77 -23.18
N VAL A 65 32.58 -4.32 -24.26
CA VAL A 65 32.39 -5.76 -24.43
C VAL A 65 33.66 -6.37 -25.02
N THR A 66 34.30 -7.26 -24.26
CA THR A 66 35.39 -8.12 -24.73
C THR A 66 34.87 -9.52 -25.03
N PRO A 67 35.55 -10.33 -25.86
CA PRO A 67 35.12 -11.70 -26.14
C PRO A 67 34.93 -12.54 -24.87
N ASP A 68 35.80 -12.35 -23.87
CA ASP A 68 35.79 -13.11 -22.62
C ASP A 68 34.70 -12.67 -21.63
N ASN A 69 34.19 -11.43 -21.73
CA ASN A 69 33.19 -10.88 -20.81
C ASN A 69 31.74 -10.89 -21.37
N HIS A 70 31.57 -11.08 -22.68
CA HIS A 70 30.29 -10.90 -23.40
C HIS A 70 29.10 -11.63 -22.75
N ALA A 71 29.24 -12.91 -22.39
CA ALA A 71 28.14 -13.69 -21.81
C ALA A 71 27.73 -13.19 -20.41
N ALA A 72 28.71 -12.77 -19.59
CA ALA A 72 28.44 -12.19 -18.27
C ALA A 72 27.81 -10.79 -18.39
N LEU A 73 28.30 -9.97 -19.33
CA LEU A 73 27.78 -8.63 -19.57
C LEU A 73 26.36 -8.66 -20.14
N GLN A 74 26.02 -9.65 -20.97
CA GLN A 74 24.67 -9.85 -21.49
C GLN A 74 23.70 -10.28 -20.38
N ASN A 75 24.08 -11.25 -19.53
CA ASN A 75 23.29 -11.67 -18.37
C ASN A 75 23.07 -10.50 -17.38
N VAL A 76 24.12 -9.71 -17.09
CA VAL A 76 23.99 -8.49 -16.28
C VAL A 76 23.04 -7.46 -16.92
N ARG A 77 22.99 -7.33 -18.25
CA ARG A 77 22.04 -6.47 -18.95
C ARG A 77 20.60 -7.00 -18.91
N GLU A 78 20.41 -8.31 -18.97
CA GLU A 78 19.10 -8.94 -18.84
C GLU A 78 18.55 -8.75 -17.41
N ILE A 79 19.38 -9.00 -16.38
CA ILE A 79 19.07 -8.67 -14.98
C ILE A 79 18.80 -7.17 -14.81
N ALA A 80 19.56 -6.29 -15.48
CA ALA A 80 19.34 -4.84 -15.43
C ALA A 80 17.96 -4.44 -15.97
N VAL A 81 17.53 -5.03 -17.10
CA VAL A 81 16.20 -4.79 -17.68
C VAL A 81 15.12 -5.34 -16.76
N SER A 82 15.25 -6.58 -16.26
CA SER A 82 14.25 -7.14 -15.33
C SER A 82 14.12 -6.33 -14.03
N LEU A 83 15.21 -5.79 -13.49
CA LEU A 83 15.16 -4.89 -12.32
C LEU A 83 14.53 -3.53 -12.65
N LEU A 84 14.78 -2.98 -13.85
CA LEU A 84 14.14 -1.75 -14.29
C LEU A 84 12.63 -1.94 -14.54
N ASP A 85 12.20 -3.07 -15.11
CA ASP A 85 10.78 -3.39 -15.29
C ASP A 85 10.06 -3.58 -13.94
N ILE A 86 10.75 -4.06 -12.90
CA ILE A 86 10.22 -4.15 -11.53
C ILE A 86 10.17 -2.77 -10.86
N LEU A 87 11.19 -1.92 -11.02
CA LEU A 87 11.25 -0.59 -10.40
C LEU A 87 10.34 0.44 -11.08
N LEU A 88 10.22 0.38 -12.41
CA LEU A 88 9.20 1.10 -13.19
C LEU A 88 7.82 0.42 -13.11
N GLY A 89 7.76 -0.74 -12.44
CA GLY A 89 6.56 -1.46 -12.04
C GLY A 89 5.81 -0.83 -10.86
N GLU A 90 6.27 0.33 -10.35
CA GLU A 90 5.41 1.26 -9.61
C GLU A 90 4.24 1.71 -10.52
N ARG A 91 3.17 0.90 -10.55
CA ARG A 91 1.85 1.38 -10.94
C ARG A 91 1.56 2.60 -10.08
N ALA A 92 1.21 3.72 -10.69
CA ALA A 92 0.87 4.92 -9.95
C ALA A 92 -0.24 4.59 -8.93
N VAL A 93 0.00 4.88 -7.65
CA VAL A 93 -1.05 4.82 -6.63
C VAL A 93 -2.15 5.81 -7.05
N ARG A 94 -3.41 5.39 -6.99
CA ARG A 94 -4.56 6.26 -7.29
C ARG A 94 -4.46 7.57 -6.51
N ASP A 95 -4.50 8.69 -7.24
CA ASP A 95 -4.62 10.01 -6.63
C ASP A 95 -6.03 10.16 -6.04
N LEU A 96 -6.12 9.97 -4.73
CA LEU A 96 -7.35 10.16 -3.94
C LEU A 96 -7.66 11.64 -3.67
N LYS A 97 -6.86 12.60 -4.18
CA LYS A 97 -7.05 14.05 -4.01
C LYS A 97 -7.23 14.47 -2.54
N TYR A 98 -6.59 13.76 -1.61
CA TYR A 98 -6.85 13.90 -0.17
C TYR A 98 -6.81 15.36 0.31
N ASP A 99 -5.84 16.16 -0.13
CA ASP A 99 -5.72 17.57 0.29
C ASP A 99 -6.88 18.45 -0.21
N LEU A 100 -7.54 18.11 -1.32
CA LEU A 100 -8.72 18.81 -1.83
C LEU A 100 -9.94 18.54 -0.93
N HIS A 101 -10.24 17.26 -0.71
CA HIS A 101 -11.37 16.82 0.12
C HIS A 101 -11.17 17.24 1.59
N TYR A 102 -9.93 17.19 2.10
CA TYR A 102 -9.58 17.70 3.42
C TYR A 102 -9.89 19.20 3.54
N VAL A 103 -9.53 20.03 2.56
CA VAL A 103 -9.83 21.47 2.61
C VAL A 103 -11.34 21.74 2.48
N SER A 104 -12.05 21.00 1.62
CA SER A 104 -13.48 21.20 1.38
C SER A 104 -14.34 20.76 2.57
N LEU A 105 -14.29 19.49 2.97
CA LEU A 105 -15.05 18.95 4.09
C LEU A 105 -14.74 19.69 5.41
N THR A 106 -13.46 19.95 5.71
CA THR A 106 -13.07 20.72 6.92
C THR A 106 -13.44 22.20 6.85
N SER A 107 -13.84 22.72 5.69
CA SER A 107 -14.48 24.04 5.58
C SER A 107 -15.98 23.94 5.83
N LEU A 108 -16.66 23.00 5.18
CA LEU A 108 -18.10 22.75 5.29
C LEU A 108 -18.52 22.45 6.73
N SER A 109 -17.87 21.48 7.40
CA SER A 109 -18.17 21.14 8.80
C SER A 109 -17.99 22.34 9.74
N ARG A 110 -17.01 23.22 9.47
CA ARG A 110 -16.80 24.44 10.28
C ARG A 110 -17.89 25.48 10.02
N GLU A 111 -18.33 25.62 8.77
CA GLU A 111 -19.42 26.52 8.38
C GLU A 111 -20.74 26.08 9.04
N LEU A 112 -21.04 24.78 8.97
CA LEU A 112 -22.18 24.13 9.63
C LEU A 112 -22.17 24.32 11.15
N ALA A 113 -21.06 24.00 11.82
CA ALA A 113 -20.89 24.20 13.26
C ALA A 113 -20.94 25.68 13.70
N THR A 114 -20.60 26.62 12.80
CA THR A 114 -20.76 28.06 13.07
C THR A 114 -22.24 28.45 13.06
N ILE A 115 -23.05 27.90 12.16
CA ILE A 115 -24.49 28.18 12.14
C ILE A 115 -25.17 27.59 13.39
N GLU A 116 -24.80 26.38 13.83
CA GLU A 116 -25.30 25.81 15.10
C GLU A 116 -24.97 26.68 16.33
N GLU A 117 -23.79 27.33 16.37
CA GLU A 117 -23.40 28.21 17.50
C GLU A 117 -24.16 29.56 17.51
N TYR A 118 -24.37 30.19 16.34
CA TYR A 118 -24.77 31.60 16.26
C TYR A 118 -26.24 31.87 15.93
N ASP A 119 -26.96 30.98 15.25
CA ASP A 119 -28.41 31.11 15.04
C ASP A 119 -29.15 29.77 15.26
N PRO A 120 -29.60 29.51 16.50
CA PRO A 120 -30.30 28.28 16.84
C PRO A 120 -31.80 28.28 16.52
N ASP A 121 -32.36 29.38 16.00
CA ASP A 121 -33.80 29.53 15.75
C ASP A 121 -34.16 29.58 14.24
N ASP A 122 -33.26 30.06 13.36
CA ASP A 122 -33.45 30.10 11.88
C ASP A 122 -32.69 28.97 11.14
N GLN A 123 -32.30 27.90 11.86
CA GLN A 123 -31.32 26.88 11.44
C GLN A 123 -31.51 26.23 10.05
N HIS A 124 -32.75 25.88 9.67
CA HIS A 124 -32.96 24.96 8.54
C HIS A 124 -32.53 25.51 7.17
N ASP A 125 -32.78 26.79 6.87
CA ASP A 125 -32.57 27.34 5.52
C ASP A 125 -31.08 27.45 5.15
N GLU A 126 -30.16 27.57 6.13
CA GLU A 126 -28.71 27.62 5.90
C GLU A 126 -27.96 26.31 6.24
N GLN A 127 -28.45 25.49 7.18
CA GLN A 127 -27.80 24.21 7.49
C GLN A 127 -28.02 23.15 6.40
N VAL A 128 -29.25 22.99 5.90
CA VAL A 128 -29.59 21.92 4.94
C VAL A 128 -28.71 21.96 3.69
N PRO A 129 -28.47 23.09 3.01
CA PRO A 129 -27.58 23.15 1.84
C PRO A 129 -26.11 22.84 2.14
N LEU A 130 -25.65 22.98 3.38
CA LEU A 130 -24.30 22.54 3.78
C LEU A 130 -24.26 21.04 4.04
N MET A 131 -25.31 20.50 4.67
CA MET A 131 -25.46 19.07 4.93
C MET A 131 -25.58 18.27 3.62
N GLU A 132 -26.37 18.76 2.66
CA GLU A 132 -26.42 18.21 1.29
C GLU A 132 -25.02 18.17 0.65
N ARG A 133 -24.26 19.27 0.71
CA ARG A 133 -22.91 19.35 0.10
C ARG A 133 -21.88 18.45 0.77
N ILE A 134 -21.95 18.24 2.08
CA ILE A 134 -21.09 17.28 2.80
C ILE A 134 -21.46 15.85 2.38
N MET A 135 -22.76 15.54 2.31
CA MET A 135 -23.26 14.24 1.83
C MET A 135 -22.80 13.94 0.40
N GLU A 136 -23.05 14.86 -0.54
CA GLU A 136 -22.62 14.74 -1.93
C GLU A 136 -21.10 14.50 -2.04
N GLU A 137 -20.28 15.32 -1.37
CA GLU A 137 -18.82 15.18 -1.45
C GLU A 137 -18.30 13.85 -0.87
N VAL A 138 -18.87 13.37 0.24
CA VAL A 138 -18.51 12.05 0.76
C VAL A 138 -18.94 10.96 -0.22
N VAL A 139 -20.20 10.95 -0.67
CA VAL A 139 -20.75 9.90 -1.54
C VAL A 139 -20.07 9.85 -2.91
N GLU A 140 -19.66 10.99 -3.49
CA GLU A 140 -18.84 11.03 -4.71
C GLU A 140 -17.41 10.49 -4.48
N TRP A 141 -16.85 10.62 -3.27
CA TRP A 141 -15.46 10.23 -2.98
C TRP A 141 -15.28 8.76 -2.58
N LEU A 142 -16.24 8.15 -1.87
CA LEU A 142 -16.16 6.74 -1.44
C LEU A 142 -15.86 5.74 -2.58
N PRO A 143 -16.40 5.88 -3.82
CA PRO A 143 -16.05 5.03 -4.95
C PRO A 143 -14.55 5.07 -5.32
N ASP A 144 -13.90 6.23 -5.28
CA ASP A 144 -12.47 6.35 -5.57
C ASP A 144 -11.62 5.76 -4.43
N ILE A 145 -12.04 5.93 -3.17
CA ILE A 145 -11.41 5.29 -2.00
C ILE A 145 -11.51 3.75 -2.12
N TRP A 146 -12.67 3.21 -2.48
CA TRP A 146 -12.85 1.76 -2.68
C TRP A 146 -11.99 1.23 -3.83
N LEU A 147 -11.92 1.97 -4.95
CA LEU A 147 -11.06 1.59 -6.06
C LEU A 147 -9.57 1.59 -5.67
N ALA A 148 -9.10 2.55 -4.88
CA ALA A 148 -7.75 2.51 -4.30
C ALA A 148 -7.57 1.30 -3.37
N MET A 149 -8.54 0.98 -2.50
CA MET A 149 -8.49 -0.21 -1.63
C MET A 149 -8.39 -1.53 -2.39
N ALA A 150 -8.96 -1.60 -3.59
CA ALA A 150 -8.92 -2.79 -4.44
C ALA A 150 -7.64 -2.92 -5.29
N GLU A 151 -6.79 -1.88 -5.38
CA GLU A 151 -5.57 -1.90 -6.21
C GLU A 151 -4.40 -2.63 -5.53
N GLU A 152 -3.68 -3.46 -6.29
CA GLU A 152 -2.58 -4.32 -5.77
C GLU A 152 -1.54 -3.54 -4.93
N ASN A 153 -1.29 -2.28 -5.31
CA ASN A 153 -0.32 -1.35 -4.72
C ASN A 153 -0.95 -0.25 -3.82
N ALA A 154 -2.12 -0.50 -3.23
CA ALA A 154 -2.85 0.46 -2.37
C ALA A 154 -2.02 1.04 -1.20
N ASP A 155 -2.02 2.37 -1.06
CA ASP A 155 -1.54 3.04 0.16
C ASP A 155 -2.63 3.00 1.24
N MET A 156 -2.63 1.91 2.01
CA MET A 156 -3.56 1.73 3.14
C MET A 156 -3.40 2.78 4.25
N VAL A 157 -2.27 3.50 4.32
CA VAL A 157 -2.07 4.59 5.29
C VAL A 157 -2.75 5.87 4.82
N LEU A 158 -2.71 6.19 3.52
CA LEU A 158 -3.47 7.29 2.92
C LEU A 158 -4.97 7.00 2.97
N ILE A 159 -5.40 5.82 2.52
CA ILE A 159 -6.80 5.38 2.52
C ILE A 159 -7.42 5.52 3.90
N ARG A 160 -6.74 5.08 4.97
CA ARG A 160 -7.22 5.23 6.34
C ARG A 160 -7.43 6.71 6.74
N LYS A 161 -6.62 7.65 6.23
CA LYS A 161 -6.87 9.09 6.46
C LYS A 161 -8.12 9.56 5.73
N CYS A 162 -8.36 9.10 4.51
CA CYS A 162 -9.58 9.39 3.76
C CYS A 162 -10.82 8.88 4.51
N LEU A 163 -10.77 7.65 5.03
CA LEU A 163 -11.86 7.07 5.82
C LEU A 163 -12.07 7.81 7.15
N ASN A 164 -11.01 8.17 7.88
CA ASN A 164 -11.13 9.00 9.09
C ASN A 164 -11.80 10.36 8.80
N LEU A 165 -11.45 11.01 7.69
CA LEU A 165 -12.04 12.28 7.28
C LEU A 165 -13.53 12.12 6.88
N ALA A 166 -13.85 11.09 6.09
CA ALA A 166 -15.22 10.78 5.71
C ALA A 166 -16.09 10.37 6.92
N SER A 167 -15.50 9.72 7.94
CA SER A 167 -16.18 9.43 9.21
C SER A 167 -16.51 10.73 9.92
N SER A 168 -15.52 11.58 10.22
CA SER A 168 -15.73 12.87 10.89
C SER A 168 -16.81 13.72 10.19
N ALA A 169 -16.79 13.78 8.86
CA ALA A 169 -17.80 14.52 8.09
C ALA A 169 -19.21 13.91 8.18
N ALA A 170 -19.34 12.59 8.31
CA ALA A 170 -20.61 11.91 8.50
C ALA A 170 -21.11 11.98 9.96
N ASP A 171 -20.19 12.02 10.92
CA ASP A 171 -20.47 12.25 12.35
C ASP A 171 -20.95 13.70 12.57
N ASP A 172 -20.29 14.67 11.92
CA ASP A 172 -20.72 16.08 11.88
C ASP A 172 -22.16 16.19 11.34
N LEU A 173 -22.47 15.51 10.23
CA LEU A 173 -23.83 15.45 9.66
C LEU A 173 -24.87 14.92 10.66
N LEU A 174 -24.61 13.79 11.34
CA LEU A 174 -25.55 13.24 12.32
C LEU A 174 -25.78 14.20 13.49
N SER A 175 -24.75 14.90 13.94
CA SER A 175 -24.80 15.76 15.14
C SER A 175 -25.82 16.91 15.02
N CYS A 176 -26.06 17.39 13.80
CA CYS A 176 -27.01 18.46 13.47
C CYS A 176 -28.46 17.98 13.26
N ILE A 177 -28.71 16.67 13.06
CA ILE A 177 -30.08 16.14 12.83
C ILE A 177 -30.85 16.05 14.15
N ARG A 178 -31.32 17.20 14.64
CA ARG A 178 -32.09 17.32 15.89
C ARG A 178 -33.57 17.59 15.67
N GLY A 179 -34.30 16.54 15.30
CA GLY A 179 -35.73 16.42 15.61
C GLY A 179 -36.67 16.18 14.42
N GLU A 180 -36.41 16.81 13.27
CA GLU A 180 -37.29 16.72 12.08
C GLU A 180 -36.50 16.47 10.77
N GLU A 181 -37.23 16.40 9.65
CA GLU A 181 -37.02 15.50 8.51
C GLU A 181 -35.90 15.89 7.50
N PHE A 182 -34.62 15.89 7.89
CA PHE A 182 -33.53 15.85 6.88
C PHE A 182 -33.25 14.41 6.41
N ASP A 183 -33.62 14.10 5.16
CA ASP A 183 -33.32 12.81 4.51
C ASP A 183 -31.86 12.80 4.01
N CYS A 184 -30.94 12.39 4.88
CA CYS A 184 -29.53 12.19 4.53
C CYS A 184 -29.25 10.85 3.81
N THR A 185 -30.20 10.35 3.02
CA THR A 185 -29.97 9.25 2.06
C THR A 185 -29.68 9.77 0.65
N ASP A 186 -28.59 9.28 0.07
CA ASP A 186 -28.28 9.40 -1.36
C ASP A 186 -27.99 8.00 -1.92
N ARG A 187 -27.59 7.87 -3.19
CA ARG A 187 -27.37 6.59 -3.88
C ARG A 187 -25.90 6.35 -4.23
N LEU A 188 -25.17 5.73 -3.30
CA LEU A 188 -23.82 5.22 -3.60
C LEU A 188 -23.85 4.15 -4.71
N VAL A 189 -23.04 4.37 -5.75
CA VAL A 189 -22.80 3.40 -6.83
C VAL A 189 -21.31 3.16 -7.01
N ILE A 190 -20.83 1.97 -6.65
CA ILE A 190 -19.43 1.55 -6.82
C ILE A 190 -19.36 0.47 -7.91
N ILE A 191 -18.56 0.73 -8.95
CA ILE A 191 -18.32 -0.20 -10.05
C ILE A 191 -16.81 -0.49 -10.11
N ASN A 192 -16.43 -1.76 -10.00
CA ASN A 192 -15.02 -2.14 -9.98
C ASN A 192 -14.37 -2.12 -11.38
N SER A 193 -13.04 -2.29 -11.41
CA SER A 193 -12.24 -2.31 -12.64
C SER A 193 -12.66 -3.39 -13.66
N ALA A 194 -13.33 -4.46 -13.22
CA ALA A 194 -13.93 -5.49 -14.07
C ALA A 194 -15.35 -5.15 -14.56
N LYS A 195 -15.81 -3.90 -14.35
CA LYS A 195 -17.14 -3.38 -14.68
C LYS A 195 -18.30 -4.12 -14.01
N LYS A 196 -18.06 -4.74 -12.85
CA LYS A 196 -19.12 -5.27 -11.99
C LYS A 196 -19.51 -4.23 -10.95
N THR A 197 -20.81 -4.08 -10.72
CA THR A 197 -21.34 -3.39 -9.54
C THR A 197 -20.86 -4.10 -8.28
N VAL A 198 -20.41 -3.30 -7.32
CA VAL A 198 -20.04 -3.71 -5.96
C VAL A 198 -21.16 -3.27 -5.01
N TYR A 199 -21.43 -1.96 -5.01
CA TYR A 199 -22.54 -1.33 -4.30
C TYR A 199 -23.41 -0.54 -5.29
N ASN A 200 -24.73 -0.57 -5.07
CA ASN A 200 -25.74 0.21 -5.78
C ASN A 200 -27.02 0.14 -4.96
N GLN A 201 -27.15 1.03 -3.97
CA GLN A 201 -28.30 1.14 -3.06
C GLN A 201 -28.48 2.60 -2.66
N SER A 202 -29.59 2.94 -2.01
CA SER A 202 -29.76 4.22 -1.30
C SER A 202 -29.84 3.97 0.20
N HIS A 203 -29.01 4.68 0.96
CA HIS A 203 -28.74 4.48 2.39
C HIS A 203 -28.13 5.76 2.98
N TYR A 204 -27.95 5.81 4.31
CA TYR A 204 -27.33 6.95 4.97
C TYR A 204 -25.82 7.02 4.71
N VAL A 205 -25.25 8.23 4.75
CA VAL A 205 -23.79 8.44 4.57
C VAL A 205 -22.96 7.60 5.56
N VAL A 206 -23.43 7.47 6.80
CA VAL A 206 -22.78 6.65 7.84
C VAL A 206 -22.79 5.15 7.53
N ASP A 207 -23.87 4.62 6.95
CA ASP A 207 -23.92 3.21 6.48
C ASP A 207 -22.78 2.98 5.47
N TYR A 208 -22.61 3.90 4.52
CA TYR A 208 -21.58 3.80 3.50
C TYR A 208 -20.16 3.92 4.06
N VAL A 209 -19.93 4.79 5.05
CA VAL A 209 -18.64 4.88 5.74
C VAL A 209 -18.35 3.57 6.50
N ALA A 210 -19.34 2.99 7.18
CA ALA A 210 -19.21 1.68 7.82
C ALA A 210 -18.93 0.56 6.80
N TRP A 211 -19.57 0.58 5.63
CA TRP A 211 -19.27 -0.36 4.54
C TRP A 211 -17.80 -0.21 4.10
N MET A 212 -17.31 1.01 3.89
CA MET A 212 -15.92 1.23 3.46
C MET A 212 -14.89 0.84 4.53
N TRP A 213 -15.17 1.04 5.82
CA TRP A 213 -14.35 0.54 6.92
C TRP A 213 -14.27 -0.99 6.96
N ARG A 214 -15.40 -1.67 6.74
CA ARG A 214 -15.45 -3.14 6.63
C ARG A 214 -14.60 -3.65 5.48
N GLU A 215 -14.69 -3.01 4.30
CA GLU A 215 -13.82 -3.32 3.15
C GLU A 215 -12.34 -3.08 3.51
N PHE A 216 -12.01 -1.97 4.17
CA PHE A 216 -10.65 -1.63 4.60
C PHE A 216 -10.01 -2.71 5.48
N LEU A 217 -10.74 -3.22 6.48
CA LEU A 217 -10.27 -4.26 7.38
C LEU A 217 -9.95 -5.55 6.62
N VAL A 218 -10.86 -5.99 5.74
CA VAL A 218 -10.69 -7.19 4.91
C VAL A 218 -9.51 -7.04 3.94
N PHE A 219 -9.40 -5.91 3.23
CA PHE A 219 -8.26 -5.64 2.35
C PHE A 219 -6.93 -5.57 3.11
N SER A 220 -6.90 -4.98 4.29
CA SER A 220 -5.68 -4.89 5.13
C SER A 220 -5.20 -6.26 5.58
N ALA A 221 -6.11 -7.10 6.09
CA ALA A 221 -5.81 -8.45 6.54
C ALA A 221 -5.39 -9.38 5.39
N ILE A 222 -6.05 -9.31 4.22
CA ILE A 222 -5.66 -10.06 3.00
C ILE A 222 -4.26 -9.67 2.50
N ARG A 223 -3.85 -8.41 2.67
CA ARG A 223 -2.49 -7.94 2.36
C ARG A 223 -1.44 -8.36 3.39
N GLY A 224 -1.78 -9.23 4.35
CA GLY A 224 -0.89 -9.66 5.43
C GLY A 224 -0.53 -8.54 6.41
N SER A 225 -1.29 -7.45 6.41
CA SER A 225 -1.15 -6.30 7.32
C SER A 225 -2.47 -6.04 8.05
N PRO A 226 -3.01 -7.03 8.81
CA PRO A 226 -4.23 -6.81 9.58
C PRO A 226 -4.04 -5.67 10.58
N VAL A 227 -5.11 -4.94 10.83
CA VAL A 227 -5.15 -3.84 11.79
C VAL A 227 -6.39 -4.03 12.64
N LEU A 228 -6.24 -3.94 13.97
CA LEU A 228 -7.36 -4.05 14.89
C LEU A 228 -8.30 -2.86 14.66
N ALA A 229 -9.58 -3.14 14.44
CA ALA A 229 -10.58 -2.11 14.19
C ALA A 229 -10.66 -1.08 15.33
N SER A 230 -10.59 -1.55 16.58
CA SER A 230 -10.56 -0.71 17.79
C SER A 230 -9.30 0.12 17.95
N GLU A 231 -8.23 -0.13 17.17
CA GLU A 231 -7.06 0.75 17.11
C GLU A 231 -7.25 1.95 16.17
N ILE A 232 -8.12 1.84 15.15
CA ILE A 232 -8.23 2.83 14.06
C ILE A 232 -9.60 3.52 13.97
N ILE A 233 -10.69 2.82 14.24
CA ILE A 233 -12.02 3.39 14.46
C ILE A 233 -12.06 3.83 15.93
N LYS A 234 -12.56 5.05 16.17
CA LYS A 234 -12.54 5.71 17.50
C LYS A 234 -13.89 6.25 17.94
N ASP A 235 -14.87 6.21 17.06
CA ASP A 235 -16.27 6.31 17.46
C ASP A 235 -16.79 4.90 17.76
N ASP A 236 -17.47 4.74 18.89
CA ASP A 236 -17.95 3.44 19.38
C ASP A 236 -19.21 2.98 18.62
N GLU A 237 -20.04 3.90 18.09
CA GLU A 237 -21.24 3.56 17.32
C GLU A 237 -20.87 3.10 15.91
N LEU A 238 -19.96 3.81 15.23
CA LEU A 238 -19.37 3.40 13.96
C LEU A 238 -18.59 2.08 14.08
N TYR A 239 -17.91 1.85 15.22
CA TYR A 239 -17.27 0.56 15.50
C TYR A 239 -18.29 -0.58 15.53
N GLU A 240 -19.36 -0.48 16.34
CA GLU A 240 -20.40 -1.50 16.43
C GLU A 240 -21.14 -1.69 15.10
N GLN A 241 -21.41 -0.61 14.35
CA GLN A 241 -21.94 -0.68 12.98
C GLN A 241 -21.01 -1.52 12.08
N VAL A 242 -19.71 -1.23 12.05
CA VAL A 242 -18.73 -1.98 11.23
C VAL A 242 -18.65 -3.46 11.62
N PHE A 243 -18.71 -3.78 12.91
CA PHE A 243 -18.75 -5.18 13.38
C PHE A 243 -20.05 -5.90 13.04
N SER A 244 -21.19 -5.18 13.10
CA SER A 244 -22.49 -5.74 12.72
C SER A 244 -22.51 -6.24 11.28
N LEU A 245 -21.75 -5.61 10.38
CA LEU A 245 -21.72 -5.94 8.95
C LEU A 245 -20.96 -7.23 8.59
N PHE A 246 -20.35 -7.94 9.56
CA PHE A 246 -19.66 -9.21 9.34
C PHE A 246 -20.59 -10.43 9.53
N ARG A 247 -20.37 -11.50 8.74
CA ARG A 247 -21.15 -12.74 8.80
C ARG A 247 -20.87 -13.52 10.10
N GLN A 248 -21.84 -13.48 11.03
CA GLN A 248 -21.86 -14.33 12.22
C GLN A 248 -22.25 -15.78 11.90
N ASP A 249 -23.12 -15.99 10.90
CA ASP A 249 -23.54 -17.31 10.39
C ASP A 249 -23.31 -17.40 8.87
N PRO A 250 -22.59 -18.42 8.35
CA PRO A 250 -22.40 -18.60 6.91
C PRO A 250 -23.68 -18.83 6.09
N SER A 251 -24.79 -19.21 6.73
CA SER A 251 -26.06 -19.60 6.08
C SER A 251 -27.13 -18.52 6.08
N GLY A 252 -26.91 -17.39 6.78
CA GLY A 252 -27.92 -16.35 6.99
C GLY A 252 -28.02 -15.26 5.92
N MET A 253 -29.15 -14.55 5.96
CA MET A 253 -29.23 -13.09 5.81
C MET A 253 -29.03 -12.44 7.19
N PHE A 254 -28.99 -11.11 7.27
CA PHE A 254 -29.17 -10.41 8.55
C PHE A 254 -30.55 -10.70 9.16
N SER A 255 -30.72 -10.46 10.46
CA SER A 255 -31.98 -10.70 11.20
C SER A 255 -33.15 -9.80 10.77
N ASP A 256 -32.84 -8.70 10.09
CA ASP A 256 -33.76 -7.75 9.45
C ASP A 256 -34.10 -8.11 7.99
N GLY A 257 -33.37 -9.06 7.38
CA GLY A 257 -33.53 -9.49 6.00
C GLY A 257 -32.59 -8.81 4.98
N TYR A 258 -31.70 -7.90 5.39
CA TYR A 258 -30.70 -7.32 4.48
C TYR A 258 -29.62 -8.35 4.10
N ALA A 259 -28.95 -8.08 2.97
CA ALA A 259 -27.87 -8.91 2.46
C ALA A 259 -26.53 -8.44 3.02
N PHE A 260 -25.61 -9.37 3.27
CA PHE A 260 -24.24 -9.07 3.73
C PHE A 260 -23.35 -8.30 2.73
N TRP A 261 -23.87 -7.92 1.54
CA TRP A 261 -23.16 -7.17 0.49
C TRP A 261 -21.69 -7.61 0.28
N ASP A 262 -21.45 -8.93 0.22
CA ASP A 262 -20.10 -9.53 0.16
C ASP A 262 -19.90 -10.41 -1.08
N ASP A 263 -20.80 -10.39 -2.06
CA ASP A 263 -20.71 -11.23 -3.27
C ASP A 263 -19.58 -10.84 -4.23
N HIS A 264 -18.96 -9.66 -4.05
CA HIS A 264 -17.74 -9.26 -4.73
C HIS A 264 -16.46 -9.77 -4.05
N TRP A 265 -16.52 -10.21 -2.79
CA TRP A 265 -15.38 -10.75 -2.06
C TRP A 265 -15.00 -12.14 -2.58
N SER A 266 -13.69 -12.41 -2.69
CA SER A 266 -13.20 -13.76 -2.93
C SER A 266 -13.51 -14.68 -1.75
N GLN A 267 -13.43 -16.00 -1.93
CA GLN A 267 -13.56 -16.93 -0.80
C GLN A 267 -12.50 -16.68 0.28
N GLU A 268 -11.30 -16.22 -0.12
CA GLU A 268 -10.24 -15.86 0.81
C GLU A 268 -10.61 -14.61 1.64
N MET A 269 -11.14 -13.57 0.99
CA MET A 269 -11.67 -12.38 1.67
C MET A 269 -12.81 -12.74 2.64
N LYS A 270 -13.74 -13.61 2.24
CA LYS A 270 -14.83 -14.10 3.12
C LYS A 270 -14.27 -14.89 4.32
N ASN A 271 -13.27 -15.76 4.11
CA ASN A 271 -12.61 -16.50 5.20
C ASN A 271 -11.91 -15.55 6.20
N VAL A 272 -11.25 -14.51 5.70
CA VAL A 272 -10.58 -13.49 6.53
C VAL A 272 -11.61 -12.64 7.29
N ALA A 273 -12.70 -12.24 6.64
CA ALA A 273 -13.81 -11.52 7.28
C ALA A 273 -14.44 -12.33 8.44
N SER A 274 -14.61 -13.65 8.29
CA SER A 274 -15.04 -14.52 9.39
C SER A 274 -14.01 -14.65 10.52
N GLY A 275 -12.73 -14.36 10.28
CA GLY A 275 -11.70 -14.28 11.32
C GLY A 275 -11.73 -12.96 12.09
N LEU A 276 -11.96 -11.83 11.41
CA LEU A 276 -12.04 -10.49 12.00
C LEU A 276 -13.21 -10.32 12.98
N TYR A 277 -14.26 -11.14 12.87
CA TYR A 277 -15.37 -11.17 13.83
C TYR A 277 -15.05 -11.97 15.12
N ALA A 278 -13.92 -12.68 15.18
CA ALA A 278 -13.57 -13.59 16.28
C ALA A 278 -12.45 -13.07 17.20
N GLU A 279 -12.06 -11.80 17.08
CA GLU A 279 -11.05 -11.10 17.90
C GLU A 279 -11.70 -10.18 18.96
#